data_AF-A0A8T7LFP6-F1
#
_entry.id   AF-A0A8T7LFP6-F1
#
_cell.length_a   1.000
_cell.length_b   1.000
_cell.length_c   1.000
_cell.angle_alpha   90.00
_cell.angle_beta   90.00
_cell.angle_gamma   90.00
#
_symmetry.space_group_name_H-M   'P 1'
#
loop_
_entity.id
_entity.type
_entity.pdbx_description
1 polymer ?
#
loop_
_entity_poly.entity_id
_entity_poly.type
_entity_poly.pdbx_seq_one_letter_code
_entity_poly.pdbx_strand_id
1 'polypeptide(L)' 'MPLLEVLYAGEEPLSQDCKRAFAREAVAIFHEVLGTPPGRLRLVIHQLKPDDSLGLLDDGDGGEAAQGTDR' A
#
# COMPACT_ATOMS: atom_id res chain seq x y z
N MET A 1 -17.50 14.61 7.55
CA MET A 1 -16.20 14.19 8.11
C MET A 1 -15.60 13.26 7.07
N PRO A 2 -14.59 13.70 6.31
CA PRO A 2 -14.06 12.91 5.19
C PRO A 2 -13.27 11.70 5.69
N LEU A 3 -13.32 10.62 4.91
CA LEU A 3 -12.50 9.43 5.05
C LEU A 3 -11.58 9.33 3.82
N LEU A 4 -10.29 9.09 4.08
CA LEU A 4 -9.31 8.71 3.07
C LEU A 4 -8.79 7.32 3.41
N GLU A 5 -9.02 6.37 2.51
CA GLU A 5 -8.43 5.03 2.57
C GLU A 5 -7.32 4.94 1.54
N VAL A 6 -6.15 4.50 1.97
CA VAL A 6 -4.99 4.25 1.11
C VAL A 6 -4.75 2.76 1.12
N LEU A 7 -4.81 2.13 -0.06
CA LEU A 7 -4.42 0.74 -0.24
C LEU A 7 -3.05 0.74 -0.92
N TYR A 8 -2.06 0.15 -0.26
CA TYR A 8 -0.71 0.00 -0.78
C TYR A 8 -0.36 -1.48 -0.84
N ALA A 9 -0.07 -1.97 -2.04
CA ALA A 9 0.43 -3.31 -2.29
C ALA A 9 1.86 -3.18 -2.85
N GLY A 10 2.81 -3.82 -2.19
CA GLY A 10 4.21 -3.80 -2.58
C GLY A 10 4.99 -4.80 -1.72
N GLU A 11 6.16 -5.22 -2.20
CA GLU A 11 7.00 -6.19 -1.52
C GLU A 11 7.49 -5.68 -0.16
N GLU A 12 7.95 -4.44 -0.12
CA GLU A 12 8.42 -3.80 1.10
C GLU A 12 7.32 -2.95 1.76
N PRO A 13 7.14 -3.06 3.09
CA PRO A 13 6.18 -2.24 3.81
C PRO A 13 6.65 -0.78 3.89
N LEU A 14 5.70 0.16 3.81
CA LEU A 14 6.01 1.58 4.00
C LEU A 14 6.57 1.84 5.41
N SER A 15 7.66 2.60 5.47
CA SER A 15 8.26 3.04 6.73
C SER A 15 7.30 3.94 7.53
N GLN A 16 7.46 3.98 8.85
CA GLN A 16 6.64 4.83 9.71
C GLN A 16 6.80 6.32 9.41
N ASP A 17 8.01 6.74 9.01
CA ASP A 17 8.27 8.15 8.69
C ASP A 17 7.63 8.55 7.36
N CYS A 18 7.61 7.65 6.37
CA CYS A 18 6.87 7.84 5.14
C CYS A 18 5.36 7.98 5.41
N LYS A 19 4.78 7.07 6.21
CA LYS A 19 3.36 7.14 6.61
C LYS A 19 3.02 8.44 7.34
N ARG A 20 3.91 8.91 8.22
CA ARG A 20 3.76 10.18 8.93
C ARG A 20 3.84 11.39 8.00
N ALA A 21 4.78 11.41 7.06
CA ALA A 21 4.90 12.48 6.07
C ALA A 21 3.63 12.55 5.21
N PHE A 22 3.15 11.41 4.70
CA PHE A 22 1.90 11.33 3.95
C PHE A 22 0.70 11.84 4.74
N ALA A 23 0.56 11.42 6.01
CA ALA A 23 -0.57 11.83 6.84
C ALA A 23 -0.61 13.35 7.05
N ARG A 24 0.53 14.01 7.22
CA ARG A 24 0.62 15.47 7.35
C ARG A 24 0.17 16.16 6.07
N GLU A 25 0.65 15.68 4.93
CA GLU A 25 0.33 16.25 3.63
C GLU A 25 -1.15 16.07 3.28
N ALA A 26 -1.71 14.88 3.52
CA ALA A 26 -3.13 14.62 3.31
C ALA A 26 -4.01 15.56 4.15
N VAL A 27 -3.66 15.81 5.42
CA VAL A 27 -4.39 16.76 6.26
C VAL A 27 -4.32 18.18 5.67
N ALA A 28 -3.15 18.61 5.18
CA ALA A 28 -2.98 19.92 4.57
C ALA A 28 -3.86 20.07 3.30
N ILE A 29 -3.82 19.08 2.40
CA ILE A 29 -4.63 19.06 1.17
C ILE A 29 -6.14 19.12 1.50
N PHE A 30 -6.60 18.29 2.43
CA PHE A 30 -8.02 18.27 2.81
C PHE A 30 -8.47 19.56 3.50
N HIS A 31 -7.58 20.21 4.23
CA HIS A 31 -7.85 21.52 4.80
C HIS A 31 -7.93 22.60 3.72
N GLU A 32 -6.97 22.63 2.80
CA GLU A 32 -6.89 23.65 1.75
C GLU A 32 -8.03 23.55 0.73
N VAL A 33 -8.29 22.35 0.21
CA VAL A 33 -9.22 22.15 -0.92
C VAL A 33 -10.67 22.03 -0.45
N LEU A 34 -10.89 21.34 0.67
CA LEU A 34 -12.23 21.00 1.17
C LEU A 34 -12.61 21.77 2.44
N GLY A 35 -11.72 22.61 2.98
CA GLY A 35 -11.95 23.31 4.24
C GLY A 35 -12.03 22.37 5.46
N THR A 36 -11.47 21.15 5.36
CA THR A 36 -11.57 20.15 6.43
C THR A 36 -10.76 20.60 7.65
N PRO A 37 -11.36 20.83 8.83
CA PRO A 37 -10.61 21.26 10.00
C PRO A 37 -9.57 20.20 10.44
N PRO A 38 -8.42 20.61 11.00
CA PRO A 38 -7.44 19.68 11.55
C PRO A 38 -8.07 18.72 12.58
N GLY A 39 -7.68 17.44 12.52
CA GLY A 39 -8.23 16.39 13.38
C GLY A 39 -9.58 15.80 12.94
N ARG A 40 -10.17 16.30 11.84
CA ARG A 40 -11.44 15.77 11.30
C ARG A 40 -11.25 14.79 10.14
N LEU A 41 -10.09 14.77 9.50
CA LEU A 41 -9.78 13.76 8.50
C LEU A 41 -9.61 12.40 9.19
N ARG A 42 -10.37 11.40 8.74
CA ARG A 42 -10.11 10.00 9.07
C ARG A 42 -9.22 9.43 7.98
N LEU A 43 -8.05 8.90 8.36
CA LEU A 43 -7.09 8.31 7.45
C LEU A 43 -6.81 6.88 7.89
N VAL A 44 -6.93 5.93 6.96
CA VAL A 44 -6.54 4.54 7.16
C VAL A 44 -5.61 4.13 6.03
N ILE A 45 -4.48 3.51 6.36
CA ILE A 45 -3.50 3.01 5.40
C ILE A 45 -3.45 1.49 5.54
N HIS A 46 -3.95 0.80 4.52
CA HIS A 46 -3.93 -0.65 4.39
C HIS A 46 -2.67 -1.07 3.63
N GLN A 47 -1.84 -1.88 4.29
CA GLN A 47 -0.80 -2.64 3.60
C GLN A 47 -1.42 -3.96 3.15
N LEU A 48 -1.42 -4.19 1.84
CA LEU A 48 -1.83 -5.45 1.24
C LEU A 48 -0.58 -6.28 0.93
N LYS A 49 -0.71 -7.60 1.01
CA LYS A 49 0.30 -8.49 0.41
C LYS A 49 0.21 -8.38 -1.12
N PRO A 50 1.30 -8.61 -1.86
CA PRO A 50 1.26 -8.63 -3.32
C PRO A 50 0.15 -9.55 -3.88
N ASP A 51 -0.01 -10.75 -3.30
CA ASP A 51 -1.02 -11.75 -3.70
C ASP A 51 -2.46 -11.35 -3.38
N ASP A 52 -2.67 -10.38 -2.47
CA ASP A 52 -3.99 -9.78 -2.20
C ASP A 52 -4.33 -8.66 -3.21
N SER A 53 -3.51 -8.51 -4.26
CA SER A 53 -3.61 -7.47 -5.29
C SER A 53 -3.26 -8.05 -6.68
N LEU A 54 -2.83 -7.20 -7.62
CA LEU A 54 -2.42 -7.65 -8.96
C LEU A 54 -1.15 -8.51 -8.96
N GLY A 55 -0.39 -8.56 -7.86
CA GLY A 55 0.73 -9.50 -7.71
C GLY A 55 0.30 -10.97 -7.81
N LEU A 56 -0.99 -11.28 -7.62
CA LEU A 56 -1.55 -12.61 -7.87
C LEU A 56 -1.41 -13.09 -9.33
N LEU A 57 -1.29 -12.15 -10.27
CA LEU A 57 -1.14 -12.44 -11.70
C LEU A 57 0.32 -12.67 -12.11
N ASP A 58 1.27 -12.54 -11.17
CA ASP A 58 2.66 -12.85 -11.43
C ASP A 58 2.80 -14.39 -11.44
N ASP A 59 2.67 -14.96 -12.63
CA ASP A 59 3.01 -16.36 -12.88
C ASP A 59 4.51 -16.48 -12.57
N GLY A 60 4.89 -17.02 -11.42
CA GLY A 60 6.28 -17.16 -10.98
C GLY A 60 7.13 -18.07 -11.87
N ASP A 61 7.28 -17.73 -13.15
CA ASP A 61 8.01 -18.48 -14.17
C ASP A 61 9.44 -17.94 -14.28
N GLY A 62 10.18 -18.15 -13.20
CA GLY A 62 11.64 -18.22 -13.18
C GLY A 62 12.02 -19.69 -12.97
N GLY A 63 12.03 -20.45 -14.06
CA GLY A 63 12.03 -21.91 -14.05
C GLY A 63 13.15 -22.59 -13.26
N GLU A 64 12.76 -23.68 -12.61
CA GLU A 64 13.50 -24.94 -12.69
C GLU A 64 12.52 -26.11 -12.58
N ALA A 65 11.90 -26.42 -13.72
CA ALA A 65 11.36 -27.73 -13.95
C ALA A 65 12.52 -28.70 -14.22
N ALA A 66 12.49 -29.82 -13.51
CA ALA A 66 13.09 -31.11 -13.86
C ALA A 66 14.62 -31.21 -13.92
N GLN A 67 15.18 -31.89 -12.91
CA GLN A 67 16.04 -33.04 -13.18
C GLN A 67 15.71 -34.16 -12.19
N GLY A 68 14.74 -34.99 -12.59
CA GLY A 68 14.84 -36.41 -12.34
C GLY A 68 15.91 -36.97 -13.26
N THR A 69 17.04 -37.37 -12.66
CA THR A 69 18.09 -38.26 -13.18
C THR A 69 18.91 -38.61 -11.96
N ASP A 70 19.37 -39.82 -11.68
CA ASP A 70 19.31 -41.13 -12.32
C ASP A 70 19.87 -42.07 -11.23
N ARG A 71 19.29 -43.27 -11.08
CA ARG A 71 19.80 -44.47 -10.37
C ARG A 71 20.40 -44.38 -8.96
#